data_AF-A0A840CFI8-F1
#
_entry.id   AF-A0A840CFI8-F1
#
_cell.length_a   1.000
_cell.length_b   1.000
_cell.length_c   1.000
_cell.angle_alpha   90.00
_cell.angle_beta   90.00
_cell.angle_gamma   90.00
#
_symmetry.space_group_name_H-M   'P 1'
#
loop_
_entity.id
_entity.type
_entity.pdbx_description
1 polymer ?
#
loop_
_entity_poly.entity_id
_entity_poly.type
_entity_poly.pdbx_seq_one_letter_code
_entity_poly.pdbx_strand_id
1 'polypeptide(L)'
;MTMNVNKAGFEQRLARISSGRQFVPDGVVVARPRAVPAKKAPRLGNALYPLSIVMAFFLGLFTLFASRYVRFHLLGGAGAGADVLADYLAMDMAMSMVVSFVIRMATNMKSPEHLAAKGFGIGLAALCMHMAVHRAPGLFALIFSDAWVRGVIASTQPNSILFLTIGG
;
A
#
# COMPACT_ATOMS: atom_id res chain seq x y z
N MET A 1 11.39 -15.84 -62.12
CA MET A 1 11.24 -16.82 -61.01
C MET A 1 10.47 -16.20 -59.80
N THR A 2 9.38 -15.45 -60.03
CA THR A 2 8.73 -14.64 -58.97
C THR A 2 7.21 -14.85 -58.84
N MET A 3 6.55 -15.50 -59.82
CA MET A 3 5.09 -15.76 -59.76
C MET A 3 4.68 -16.87 -58.77
N ASN A 4 5.55 -17.84 -58.47
CA ASN A 4 5.21 -18.95 -57.56
C ASN A 4 5.25 -18.55 -56.07
N VAL A 5 6.12 -17.61 -55.69
CA VAL A 5 6.23 -17.15 -54.30
C VAL A 5 4.96 -16.40 -53.87
N ASN A 6 4.37 -15.65 -54.80
CA ASN A 6 3.12 -14.90 -54.55
C ASN A 6 1.90 -15.83 -54.43
N LYS A 7 1.83 -16.93 -55.20
CA LYS A 7 0.78 -17.94 -55.05
C LYS A 7 0.87 -18.66 -53.71
N ALA A 8 2.07 -19.12 -53.33
CA ALA A 8 2.28 -19.79 -52.06
C ALA A 8 1.91 -18.90 -50.86
N GLY A 9 2.30 -17.62 -50.88
CA GLY A 9 1.94 -16.67 -49.84
C GLY A 9 0.44 -16.35 -49.78
N PHE A 10 -0.25 -16.37 -50.92
CA PHE A 10 -1.69 -16.17 -50.99
C PHE A 10 -2.47 -17.39 -50.47
N GLU A 11 -2.07 -18.60 -50.85
CA GLU A 11 -2.67 -19.85 -50.34
C GLU A 11 -2.47 -19.99 -48.83
N GLN A 12 -1.30 -19.60 -48.32
CA GLN A 12 -1.01 -19.63 -46.88
C GLN A 12 -1.85 -18.60 -46.09
N ARG A 13 -2.21 -17.47 -46.71
CA ARG A 13 -3.17 -16.49 -46.16
C ARG A 13 -4.60 -17.01 -46.19
N LEU A 14 -5.01 -17.66 -47.27
CA LEU A 14 -6.32 -18.31 -47.36
C LEU A 14 -6.48 -19.43 -46.33
N ALA A 15 -5.46 -20.26 -46.14
CA ALA A 15 -5.45 -21.31 -45.13
C ALA A 15 -5.56 -20.76 -43.69
N ARG A 16 -4.93 -19.61 -43.42
CA ARG A 16 -5.05 -18.92 -42.12
C ARG A 16 -6.44 -18.32 -41.89
N ILE A 17 -7.08 -17.83 -42.95
CA ILE A 17 -8.44 -17.28 -42.89
C ILE A 17 -9.48 -18.40 -42.76
N SER A 18 -9.28 -19.54 -43.42
CA SER A 18 -10.18 -20.69 -43.33
C SER A 18 -10.07 -21.42 -41.98
N SER A 19 -8.87 -21.53 -41.40
CA SER A 19 -8.67 -22.17 -40.09
C SER A 19 -9.32 -21.41 -38.92
N GLY A 20 -9.73 -20.16 -39.12
CA GLY A 20 -10.34 -19.31 -38.10
C GLY A 20 -11.86 -19.11 -38.21
N ARG A 21 -12.52 -19.73 -39.20
CA ARG A 21 -13.97 -19.52 -39.46
C ARG A 21 -14.74 -20.82 -39.26
N GLN A 22 -15.55 -20.90 -38.20
CA GLN A 22 -16.65 -21.86 -38.12
C GLN A 22 -17.81 -21.34 -38.97
N PHE A 23 -18.22 -22.12 -39.97
CA PHE A 23 -19.42 -21.84 -40.77
C PHE A 23 -20.66 -22.10 -39.90
N VAL A 24 -21.47 -21.07 -39.71
CA VAL A 24 -22.84 -21.14 -39.14
C VAL A 24 -23.80 -20.67 -40.24
N PRO A 25 -24.99 -21.27 -40.41
CA PRO A 25 -25.83 -21.06 -41.60
C PRO A 25 -26.31 -19.64 -41.87
N ASP A 26 -26.30 -18.72 -40.90
CA ASP A 26 -26.71 -17.33 -41.10
C ASP A 26 -25.56 -16.38 -40.76
N GLY A 27 -25.01 -15.76 -41.81
CA GLY A 27 -23.76 -15.03 -41.77
C GLY A 27 -23.78 -13.79 -40.88
N VAL A 28 -22.92 -13.78 -39.85
CA VAL A 28 -21.91 -12.74 -39.52
C VAL A 28 -20.90 -13.40 -38.57
N VAL A 29 -19.60 -13.36 -38.91
CA VAL A 29 -18.52 -13.91 -38.07
C VAL A 29 -18.10 -12.86 -37.05
N VAL A 30 -18.68 -12.88 -35.86
CA VAL A 30 -18.05 -12.26 -34.68
C VAL A 30 -16.92 -13.17 -34.21
N ALA A 31 -15.70 -12.64 -34.13
CA ALA A 31 -14.57 -13.35 -33.53
C ALA A 31 -15.00 -13.88 -32.16
N ARG A 32 -14.85 -15.19 -31.94
CA ARG A 32 -15.13 -15.82 -30.64
C ARG A 32 -14.46 -14.96 -29.57
N PRO A 33 -15.20 -14.37 -28.60
CA PRO A 33 -14.54 -13.72 -27.49
C PRO A 33 -13.62 -14.76 -26.88
N ARG A 34 -12.31 -14.50 -26.90
CA ARG A 34 -11.31 -15.38 -26.29
C ARG A 34 -11.79 -15.59 -24.87
N ALA A 35 -12.25 -16.80 -24.55
CA ALA A 35 -12.66 -17.13 -23.20
C ALA A 35 -11.47 -16.85 -22.31
N VAL A 36 -11.49 -15.71 -21.62
CA VAL A 36 -10.48 -15.39 -20.64
C VAL A 36 -10.69 -16.46 -19.58
N PRO A 37 -9.72 -17.36 -19.34
CA PRO A 37 -9.91 -18.38 -18.33
C PRO A 37 -10.21 -17.63 -17.03
N ALA A 38 -11.43 -17.79 -16.51
CA ALA A 38 -11.80 -17.23 -15.24
C ALA A 38 -10.75 -17.75 -14.25
N LYS A 39 -9.86 -16.85 -13.78
CA LYS A 39 -8.83 -17.19 -12.81
C LYS A 39 -9.57 -17.81 -11.63
N LYS A 40 -9.53 -19.14 -11.52
CA LYS A 40 -10.14 -19.85 -10.40
C LYS A 40 -9.41 -19.37 -9.16
N ALA A 41 -10.05 -18.49 -8.38
CA ALA A 41 -9.54 -18.10 -7.08
C ALA A 41 -9.36 -19.39 -6.26
N PRO A 42 -8.14 -19.71 -5.80
CA PRO A 42 -7.87 -20.97 -5.11
C PRO A 42 -8.68 -21.02 -3.82
N ARG A 43 -9.66 -21.93 -3.76
CA ARG A 43 -10.65 -22.06 -2.67
C ARG A 43 -10.07 -22.58 -1.35
N LEU A 44 -8.81 -23.02 -1.33
CA LEU A 44 -8.06 -23.31 -0.10
C LEU A 44 -7.42 -22.04 0.53
N GLY A 45 -7.43 -20.91 -0.18
CA GLY A 45 -6.79 -19.63 0.19
C GLY A 45 -7.68 -18.64 0.94
N ASN A 46 -8.84 -19.05 1.45
CA ASN A 46 -9.84 -18.15 2.04
C ASN A 46 -9.56 -17.70 3.48
N ALA A 47 -8.73 -18.42 4.25
CA ALA A 47 -8.27 -17.95 5.57
C ALA A 47 -7.05 -17.03 5.48
N LEU A 48 -6.22 -17.22 4.45
CA LEU A 48 -5.08 -16.35 4.16
C LEU A 48 -5.53 -14.95 3.70
N TYR A 49 -6.72 -14.84 3.09
CA TYR A 49 -7.28 -13.56 2.70
C TYR A 49 -7.56 -12.60 3.87
N PRO A 50 -8.38 -12.95 4.87
CA PRO A 50 -8.57 -12.09 6.05
C PRO A 50 -7.26 -11.90 6.82
N LEU A 51 -6.40 -12.93 6.90
CA LEU A 51 -5.07 -12.79 7.50
C LEU A 51 -4.23 -11.74 6.75
N SER A 52 -4.31 -11.67 5.42
CA SER A 52 -3.59 -10.68 4.63
C SER A 52 -4.11 -9.26 4.86
N ILE A 53 -5.40 -9.10 5.18
CA ILE A 53 -5.98 -7.81 5.58
C ILE A 53 -5.44 -7.38 6.95
N VAL A 54 -5.39 -8.31 7.91
CA VAL A 54 -4.78 -8.07 9.23
C VAL A 54 -3.31 -7.69 9.08
N MET A 55 -2.56 -8.41 8.25
CA MET A 55 -1.16 -8.09 7.96
C MET A 55 -1.02 -6.73 7.28
N ALA A 56 -1.90 -6.37 6.34
CA ALA A 56 -1.91 -5.06 5.70
C ALA A 56 -2.13 -3.94 6.73
N PHE A 57 -3.01 -4.14 7.71
CA PHE A 57 -3.21 -3.21 8.81
C PHE A 57 -1.95 -3.01 9.66
N PHE A 58 -1.31 -4.10 10.12
CA PHE A 58 -0.05 -4.01 10.88
C PHE A 58 1.09 -3.39 10.07
N LEU A 59 1.12 -3.64 8.78
CA LEU A 59 2.07 -3.01 7.87
C LEU A 59 1.82 -1.50 7.76
N GLY A 60 0.56 -1.07 7.81
CA GLY A 60 0.19 0.34 7.96
C GLY A 60 0.72 0.96 9.26
N LEU A 61 0.49 0.30 10.41
CA LEU A 61 1.05 0.75 11.69
C LEU A 61 2.57 0.92 11.62
N PHE A 62 3.26 -0.09 11.08
CA PHE A 62 4.72 -0.09 10.93
C PHE A 62 5.22 1.02 9.99
N THR A 63 4.45 1.35 8.95
CA THR A 63 4.83 2.38 7.98
C THR A 63 5.04 3.74 8.64
N LEU A 64 4.17 4.13 9.57
CA LEU A 64 4.31 5.41 10.28
C LEU A 64 5.52 5.39 11.24
N PHE A 65 5.75 4.27 11.91
CA PHE A 65 6.94 4.10 12.75
C PHE A 65 8.23 4.21 11.93
N ALA A 66 8.26 3.54 10.77
CA ALA A 66 9.40 3.56 9.87
C ALA A 66 9.63 4.96 9.29
N SER A 67 8.56 5.68 8.88
CA SER A 67 8.70 7.04 8.37
C SER A 67 9.28 7.99 9.42
N ARG A 68 8.77 7.91 10.65
CA ARG A 68 9.30 8.70 11.78
C ARG A 68 10.74 8.33 12.10
N TYR A 69 11.09 7.04 12.07
CA TYR A 69 12.47 6.58 12.31
C TYR A 69 13.44 7.13 11.28
N VAL A 70 13.09 7.02 10.00
CA VAL A 70 13.88 7.56 8.89
C VAL A 70 14.01 9.08 9.01
N ARG A 71 12.90 9.78 9.28
CA ARG A 71 12.93 11.24 9.48
C ARG A 71 13.86 11.63 10.62
N PHE A 72 13.76 10.95 11.75
CA PHE A 72 14.58 11.21 12.93
C PHE A 72 16.08 11.03 12.64
N HIS A 73 16.45 10.00 11.88
CA HIS A 73 17.86 9.73 11.56
C HIS A 73 18.40 10.63 10.44
N LEU A 74 17.54 11.14 9.55
CA LEU A 74 17.96 12.00 8.43
C LEU A 74 17.97 13.50 8.77
N LEU A 75 16.98 13.97 9.54
CA LEU A 75 16.80 15.39 9.85
C LEU A 75 17.12 15.75 11.30
N GLY A 76 17.37 14.76 12.16
CA GLY A 76 17.51 14.95 13.60
C GLY A 76 16.16 15.13 14.30
N GLY A 77 16.16 14.95 15.63
CA GLY A 77 14.97 15.13 16.46
C GLY A 77 15.15 16.24 17.48
N ALA A 78 14.91 17.49 17.07
CA ALA A 78 14.87 18.59 18.01
C ALA A 78 13.97 19.71 17.48
N GLY A 79 12.74 19.72 17.97
CA GLY A 79 11.88 20.88 17.90
C GLY A 79 10.82 20.72 18.98
N ALA A 80 11.02 21.44 20.09
CA ALA A 80 10.09 21.47 21.20
C ALA A 80 9.13 22.64 20.97
N GLY A 81 7.86 22.33 20.70
CA GLY A 81 6.78 23.30 20.49
C GLY A 81 5.49 22.59 20.05
N ALA A 82 4.32 23.13 20.40
CA ALA A 82 3.03 22.53 20.06
C ALA A 82 2.79 22.50 18.54
N ASP A 83 3.14 23.57 17.83
CA ASP A 83 3.06 23.66 16.36
C ASP A 83 3.99 22.68 15.66
N VAL A 84 5.15 22.45 16.26
CA VAL A 84 6.17 21.54 15.75
C VAL A 84 5.68 20.09 15.74
N LEU A 85 4.81 19.70 16.68
CA LEU A 85 4.25 18.36 16.70
C LEU A 85 3.28 18.14 15.54
N ALA A 86 2.46 19.14 15.20
CA ALA A 86 1.53 19.09 14.08
C ALA A 86 2.27 19.09 12.73
N ASP A 87 3.30 19.94 12.60
CA ASP A 87 4.18 19.96 11.41
C ASP A 87 4.90 18.64 11.20
N TYR A 88 5.44 18.05 12.27
CA TYR A 88 6.06 16.74 12.21
C TYR A 88 5.07 15.63 11.91
N LEU A 89 3.83 15.71 12.40
CA LEU A 89 2.80 14.75 12.05
C LEU A 89 2.45 14.85 10.56
N ALA A 90 2.27 16.05 10.01
CA ALA A 90 2.01 16.26 8.60
C ALA A 90 3.15 15.72 7.72
N MET A 91 4.39 15.98 8.11
CA MET A 91 5.59 15.46 7.43
C MET A 91 5.67 13.93 7.51
N ASP A 92 5.41 13.35 8.68
CA ASP A 92 5.41 11.89 8.87
C ASP A 92 4.29 11.23 8.06
N MET A 93 3.13 11.88 7.93
CA MET A 93 2.04 11.43 7.07
C MET A 93 2.44 11.45 5.60
N ALA A 94 3.06 12.54 5.12
CA ALA A 94 3.57 12.62 3.75
C ALA A 94 4.63 11.54 3.47
N MET A 95 5.60 11.36 4.39
CA MET A 95 6.59 10.29 4.27
C MET A 95 5.96 8.90 4.34
N SER A 96 4.94 8.70 5.19
CA SER A 96 4.22 7.42 5.26
C SER A 96 3.55 7.05 3.95
N MET A 97 3.08 8.02 3.15
CA MET A 97 2.55 7.74 1.82
C MET A 97 3.64 7.19 0.89
N VAL A 98 4.84 7.77 0.92
CA VAL A 98 6.00 7.31 0.15
C VAL A 98 6.42 5.91 0.60
N VAL A 99 6.58 5.68 1.90
CA VAL A 99 6.96 4.37 2.45
C VAL A 99 5.88 3.33 2.15
N SER A 100 4.59 3.67 2.29
CA SER A 100 3.46 2.80 1.94
C SER A 100 3.46 2.43 0.45
N PHE A 101 3.82 3.38 -0.43
CA PHE A 101 3.98 3.12 -1.86
C PHE A 101 5.11 2.12 -2.14
N VAL A 102 6.28 2.31 -1.52
CA VAL A 102 7.43 1.37 -1.64
C VAL A 102 7.04 -0.02 -1.13
N ILE A 103 6.39 -0.09 0.03
CA ILE A 103 5.88 -1.35 0.60
C ILE A 103 4.85 -2.00 -0.33
N ARG A 104 3.99 -1.22 -0.98
CA ARG A 104 3.05 -1.73 -1.99
C ARG A 104 3.76 -2.27 -3.22
N MET A 105 4.91 -1.73 -3.62
CA MET A 105 5.72 -2.30 -4.70
C MET A 105 6.34 -3.64 -4.29
N ALA A 106 6.81 -3.74 -3.04
CA ALA A 106 7.42 -4.95 -2.50
C ALA A 106 6.41 -6.07 -2.16
N THR A 107 5.14 -5.73 -1.91
CA THR A 107 4.10 -6.68 -1.50
C THR A 107 3.08 -6.96 -2.61
N ASN A 108 2.54 -8.18 -2.66
CA ASN A 108 1.44 -8.51 -3.58
C ASN A 108 0.05 -8.05 -3.05
N MET A 109 0.02 -7.22 -2.01
CA MET A 109 -1.18 -6.69 -1.35
C MET A 109 -1.69 -5.43 -2.05
N LYS A 110 -2.28 -5.62 -3.24
CA LYS A 110 -2.69 -4.55 -4.16
C LYS A 110 -4.20 -4.30 -4.19
N SER A 111 -5.00 -5.09 -3.47
CA SER A 111 -6.45 -4.92 -3.45
C SER A 111 -6.82 -3.59 -2.77
N PRO A 112 -7.97 -2.98 -3.12
CA PRO A 112 -8.45 -1.77 -2.44
C PRO A 112 -8.64 -1.99 -0.94
N GLU A 113 -9.01 -3.20 -0.52
CA GLU A 113 -9.18 -3.58 0.89
C GLU A 113 -7.85 -3.57 1.65
N HIS A 114 -6.75 -4.05 1.04
CA HIS A 114 -5.41 -3.93 1.64
C HIS A 114 -4.97 -2.48 1.76
N LEU A 115 -5.31 -1.64 0.79
CA LEU A 115 -4.98 -0.22 0.83
C LEU A 115 -5.75 0.50 1.96
N ALA A 116 -7.04 0.20 2.09
CA ALA A 116 -7.87 0.73 3.18
C ALA A 116 -7.36 0.26 4.55
N ALA A 117 -7.02 -1.02 4.70
CA ALA A 117 -6.47 -1.57 5.93
C ALA A 117 -5.13 -0.91 6.31
N LYS A 118 -4.22 -0.71 5.33
CA LYS A 118 -2.96 0.02 5.54
C LYS A 118 -3.22 1.47 5.97
N GLY A 119 -4.12 2.17 5.27
CA GLY A 119 -4.49 3.55 5.60
C GLY A 119 -5.07 3.67 7.01
N PHE A 120 -5.94 2.75 7.40
CA PHE A 120 -6.49 2.69 8.75
C PHE A 120 -5.41 2.41 9.79
N GLY A 121 -4.47 1.50 9.50
CA GLY A 121 -3.30 1.27 10.35
C GLY A 121 -2.44 2.52 10.53
N ILE A 122 -2.13 3.24 9.46
CA ILE A 122 -1.37 4.50 9.52
C ILE A 122 -2.10 5.53 10.39
N GLY A 123 -3.40 5.74 10.17
CA GLY A 123 -4.21 6.67 10.94
C GLY A 123 -4.29 6.29 12.43
N LEU A 124 -4.46 5.01 12.74
CA LEU A 124 -4.47 4.55 14.13
C LEU A 124 -3.11 4.73 14.80
N ALA A 125 -2.00 4.45 14.11
CA ALA A 125 -0.67 4.73 14.64
C ALA A 125 -0.51 6.23 14.93
N ALA A 126 -0.96 7.10 14.03
CA ALA A 126 -0.86 8.56 14.20
C ALA A 126 -1.59 9.05 15.45
N LEU A 127 -2.75 8.45 15.76
CA LEU A 127 -3.59 8.83 16.88
C LEU A 127 -3.26 8.12 18.20
N CYS A 128 -2.59 6.97 18.18
CA CYS A 128 -2.38 6.16 19.38
C CYS A 128 -0.90 5.96 19.75
N MET A 129 0.05 6.34 18.90
CA MET A 129 1.48 6.15 19.19
C MET A 129 1.91 6.85 20.48
N HIS A 130 1.41 8.06 20.77
CA HIS A 130 1.74 8.74 22.02
C HIS A 130 1.24 7.96 23.25
N MET A 131 0.11 7.25 23.16
CA MET A 131 -0.35 6.37 24.25
C MET A 131 0.63 5.23 24.52
N ALA A 132 1.29 4.70 23.47
CA ALA A 132 2.35 3.70 23.61
C ALA A 132 3.62 4.31 24.23
N VAL A 133 3.96 5.55 23.87
CA VAL A 133 5.07 6.31 24.48
C VAL A 133 4.84 6.50 25.97
N HIS A 134 3.62 6.82 26.40
CA HIS A 134 3.27 6.92 27.82
C HIS A 134 3.42 5.61 28.59
N ARG A 135 3.17 4.46 27.96
CA ARG A 135 3.28 3.14 28.62
C ARG A 135 4.72 2.64 28.74
N ALA A 136 5.57 2.95 27.76
CA ALA A 136 6.94 2.44 27.70
C ALA A 136 7.94 3.52 27.27
N PRO A 137 8.06 4.65 28.01
CA PRO A 137 8.86 5.80 27.58
C PRO A 137 10.33 5.44 27.33
N GLY A 138 10.90 4.55 28.16
CA GLY A 138 12.29 4.10 28.01
C GLY A 138 12.56 3.37 26.70
N LEU A 139 11.63 2.56 26.19
CA LEU A 139 11.80 1.87 24.91
C LEU A 139 11.85 2.87 23.76
N PHE A 140 10.98 3.87 23.80
CA PHE A 140 10.91 4.89 22.76
C PHE A 140 12.08 5.88 22.84
N ALA A 141 12.63 6.13 24.03
CA ALA A 141 13.81 6.95 24.22
C ALA A 141 15.04 6.34 23.51
N LEU A 142 15.17 5.01 23.52
CA LEU A 142 16.24 4.30 22.81
C LEU A 142 16.14 4.45 21.28
N ILE A 143 14.92 4.62 20.74
CA ILE A 143 14.67 4.66 19.29
C ILE A 143 14.67 6.10 18.76
N PHE A 144 14.10 7.04 19.52
CA PHE A 144 13.78 8.41 19.09
C PHE A 144 14.33 9.51 20.00
N SER A 145 15.20 9.20 20.97
CA SER A 145 15.76 10.09 22.02
C SER A 145 14.83 10.52 23.15
N ASP A 146 15.44 10.81 24.30
CA ASP A 146 14.77 11.34 25.50
C ASP A 146 14.11 12.72 25.29
N ALA A 147 14.71 13.58 24.46
CA ALA A 147 14.18 14.91 24.20
C ALA A 147 12.82 14.84 23.50
N TRP A 148 12.70 13.96 22.51
CA TRP A 148 11.45 13.73 21.81
C TRP A 148 10.38 13.10 22.71
N VAL A 149 10.73 12.07 23.49
CA VAL A 149 9.80 11.42 24.43
C VAL A 149 9.25 12.43 25.43
N ARG A 150 10.10 13.29 26.00
CA ARG A 150 9.67 14.36 26.89
C ARG A 150 8.74 15.36 26.19
N GLY A 151 9.03 15.71 24.94
CA GLY A 151 8.15 16.56 24.13
C GLY A 151 6.75 15.95 23.97
N VAL A 152 6.67 14.67 23.61
CA VAL A 152 5.39 13.95 23.45
C VAL A 152 4.62 13.88 24.78
N ILE A 153 5.29 13.54 25.88
CA ILE A 153 4.64 13.45 27.20
C ILE A 153 4.14 14.82 27.66
N ALA A 154 4.89 15.89 27.39
CA ALA A 154 4.48 17.26 27.73
C ALA A 154 3.26 17.74 26.92
N SER A 155 3.11 17.29 25.68
CA SER A 155 2.06 17.75 24.75
C SER A 155 0.87 16.79 24.61
N THR A 156 0.87 15.63 25.29
CA THR A 156 -0.20 14.63 25.14
C THR A 156 -0.58 14.01 26.47
N GLN A 157 -1.84 13.60 26.61
CA GLN A 157 -2.32 12.91 27.81
C GLN A 157 -2.19 11.37 27.67
N PRO A 158 -1.86 10.67 28.77
CA PRO A 158 -1.91 9.22 28.78
C PRO A 158 -3.35 8.73 28.59
N ASN A 159 -3.51 7.64 27.83
CA ASN A 159 -4.82 7.01 27.56
C ASN A 159 -5.89 7.92 26.90
N SER A 160 -5.49 9.02 26.27
CA SER A 160 -6.38 9.90 25.50
C SER A 160 -5.90 10.05 24.07
N ILE A 161 -6.80 10.26 23.12
CA ILE A 161 -6.45 10.66 21.74
C ILE A 161 -6.23 12.17 21.60
N LEU A 162 -6.46 12.94 22.67
CA LEU A 162 -6.36 14.38 22.66
C LEU A 162 -4.90 14.82 22.68
N PHE A 163 -4.56 15.70 21.74
CA PHE A 163 -3.33 16.48 21.76
C PHE A 163 -3.62 17.75 22.56
N LEU A 164 -2.80 18.04 23.57
CA LEU A 164 -2.90 19.30 24.31
C LEU A 164 -2.29 20.38 23.42
N THR A 165 -3.13 21.26 22.86
CA THR A 165 -2.65 22.56 22.41
C THR A 165 -2.23 23.34 23.65
N ILE A 166 -0.93 23.41 23.90
CA ILE A 166 -0.40 24.41 24.82
C ILE A 166 -0.54 25.73 24.06
N GLY A 167 -1.64 26.45 24.32
CA GLY A 167 -1.80 27.83 23.86
C GLY A 167 -0.63 28.67 24.36
N GLY A 168 -0.10 29.52 23.48
CA GLY A 168 1.02 30.42 23.76
C GLY A 168 0.76 31.44 24.85
#